data_AF-M6KY32-F1
#
_entry.id   AF-M6KY32-F1
#
_cell.length_a   1.000
_cell.length_b   1.000
_cell.length_c   1.000
_cell.angle_alpha   90.00
_cell.angle_beta   90.00
_cell.angle_gamma   90.00
#
_symmetry.space_group_name_H-M   'P 1'
#
loop_
_entity.id
_entity.type
_entity.pdbx_description
1 polymer ?
#
loop_
_entity_poly.entity_id
_entity_poly.type
_entity_poly.pdbx_seq_one_letter_code
_entity_poly.pdbx_strand_id
1 'polypeptide(L)'
;MFLYALSPGLYSMVVDPKIDVYLTPYLILVHTFYYLGFKRNQNYYYLMYFAMGLGFITKGPIAMVIPSISIGGDILFRRDWRRLLEMKLFPGVLLAILPPLLWSIPLYLEFQTYGPYFFLWIQSFGRFYVKMYNQKFNPLFFYSNFSWAFGVFILPFFGFVFDRIVTFLKQNKGKEVFQNILKNKYFNLDFVIGFWLFLFLFLISFSRYQLPQYIYWCLPAAAVIGSGVLESILLSL
;
A
#
# COMPACT_ATOMS: atom_id res chain seq x y z
N MET A 1 -7.34 -12.43 9.08
CA MET A 1 -6.28 -12.83 10.04
C MET A 1 -5.62 -14.14 9.63
N PHE A 2 -6.39 -15.21 9.41
CA PHE A 2 -5.90 -16.55 9.03
C PHE A 2 -4.93 -16.57 7.83
N LEU A 3 -5.33 -15.98 6.69
CA LEU A 3 -4.49 -15.94 5.47
C LEU A 3 -3.14 -15.26 5.68
N TYR A 4 -3.11 -14.15 6.39
CA TYR A 4 -1.89 -13.41 6.67
C TYR A 4 -0.97 -14.21 7.62
N ALA A 5 -1.56 -14.80 8.66
CA ALA A 5 -0.84 -15.60 9.66
C ALA A 5 -0.13 -16.82 9.07
N LEU A 6 -0.73 -17.46 8.05
CA LEU A 6 -0.20 -18.65 7.39
C LEU A 6 0.66 -18.33 6.15
N SER A 7 0.86 -17.05 5.83
CA SER A 7 1.68 -16.66 4.67
C SER A 7 3.17 -16.91 4.96
N PRO A 8 3.92 -17.57 4.05
CA PRO A 8 5.39 -17.69 4.16
C PRO A 8 6.08 -16.32 4.31
N GLY A 9 5.49 -15.28 3.71
CA GLY A 9 5.94 -13.90 3.86
C GLY A 9 5.94 -13.45 5.33
N LEU A 10 4.84 -13.63 6.06
CA LEU A 10 4.83 -13.27 7.48
C LEU A 10 5.85 -14.08 8.29
N TYR A 11 5.99 -15.39 8.03
CA TYR A 11 7.01 -16.20 8.68
C TYR A 11 8.42 -15.65 8.44
N SER A 12 8.74 -15.28 7.20
CA SER A 12 10.03 -14.68 6.86
C SER A 12 10.27 -13.33 7.53
N MET A 13 9.21 -12.53 7.75
CA MET A 13 9.31 -11.28 8.52
C MET A 13 9.66 -11.53 9.99
N VAL A 14 9.17 -12.62 10.57
CA VAL A 14 9.40 -12.97 11.98
C VAL A 14 10.81 -13.55 12.18
N VAL A 15 11.28 -14.37 11.25
CA VAL A 15 12.59 -15.05 11.36
C VAL A 15 13.77 -14.15 10.97
N ASP A 16 13.57 -13.23 10.00
CA ASP A 16 14.60 -12.29 9.55
C ASP A 16 14.05 -10.84 9.53
N PRO A 17 13.92 -10.21 10.71
CA PRO A 17 13.28 -8.90 10.84
C PRO A 17 14.14 -7.78 10.26
N LYS A 18 13.87 -7.45 8.99
CA LYS A 18 14.43 -6.28 8.30
C LYS A 18 13.54 -5.05 8.51
N ILE A 19 14.05 -3.87 8.13
CA ILE A 19 13.32 -2.59 8.29
C ILE A 19 11.91 -2.58 7.64
N ASP A 20 11.70 -3.40 6.60
CA ASP A 20 10.41 -3.65 5.95
C ASP A 20 9.32 -4.21 6.87
N VAL A 21 9.74 -5.01 7.85
CA VAL A 21 8.85 -5.63 8.82
C VAL A 21 8.24 -4.57 9.71
N TYR A 22 9.01 -3.55 10.11
CA TYR A 22 8.52 -2.44 10.93
C TYR A 22 7.65 -1.47 10.14
N LEU A 23 7.87 -1.31 8.83
CA LEU A 23 7.01 -0.49 7.98
C LEU A 23 5.60 -1.09 7.84
N THR A 24 5.49 -2.41 7.76
CA THR A 24 4.25 -3.11 7.43
C THR A 24 3.11 -2.82 8.44
N PRO A 25 3.32 -2.85 9.77
CA PRO A 25 2.35 -2.40 10.76
C PRO A 25 1.86 -0.97 10.55
N TYR A 26 2.72 -0.03 10.18
CA TYR A 26 2.28 1.33 9.89
C TYR A 26 1.36 1.39 8.68
N LEU A 27 1.65 0.65 7.61
CA LEU A 27 0.73 0.55 6.48
C LEU A 27 -0.62 -0.04 6.89
N ILE A 28 -0.64 -1.07 7.74
CA ILE A 28 -1.88 -1.65 8.29
C ILE A 28 -2.64 -0.60 9.12
N LEU A 29 -1.96 0.10 10.01
CA LEU A 29 -2.55 1.12 10.89
C LEU A 29 -3.14 2.27 10.07
N VAL A 30 -2.44 2.76 9.05
CA VAL A 30 -2.92 3.83 8.18
C VAL A 30 -4.23 3.43 7.51
N HIS A 31 -4.29 2.25 6.88
CA HIS A 31 -5.52 1.77 6.24
C HIS A 31 -6.63 1.48 7.27
N THR A 32 -6.28 0.96 8.45
CA THR A 32 -7.25 0.70 9.53
C THR A 32 -7.87 2.00 10.03
N PHE A 33 -7.06 3.01 10.32
CA PHE A 33 -7.53 4.31 10.77
C PHE A 33 -8.29 5.07 9.69
N TYR A 34 -7.93 4.90 8.41
CA TYR A 34 -8.75 5.39 7.30
C TYR A 34 -10.17 4.81 7.33
N TYR A 35 -10.30 3.49 7.49
CA TYR A 35 -11.59 2.83 7.57
C TYR A 35 -12.39 3.18 8.83
N LEU A 36 -11.72 3.34 9.97
CA LEU A 36 -12.35 3.81 11.20
C LEU A 36 -12.78 5.28 11.08
N GLY A 37 -12.01 6.11 10.38
CA GLY A 37 -12.30 7.49 10.03
C GLY A 37 -13.62 7.61 9.28
N PHE A 38 -13.78 6.73 8.29
CA PHE A 38 -14.99 6.64 7.50
C PHE A 38 -16.19 6.04 8.26
N LYS A 39 -16.00 4.90 8.94
CA LYS A 39 -17.11 4.08 9.46
C LYS A 39 -17.56 4.47 10.86
N ARG A 40 -16.69 5.07 11.67
CA ARG A 40 -16.97 5.34 13.09
C ARG A 40 -16.85 6.81 13.45
N ASN A 41 -15.67 7.40 13.26
CA ASN A 41 -15.39 8.77 13.72
C ASN A 41 -14.28 9.41 12.89
N GLN A 42 -14.56 10.56 12.29
CA GLN A 42 -13.60 11.31 11.46
C GLN A 42 -12.30 11.66 12.19
N ASN A 43 -12.27 11.68 13.53
CA ASN A 43 -11.05 11.93 14.29
C ASN A 43 -9.99 10.82 14.13
N TYR A 44 -10.36 9.61 13.70
CA TYR A 44 -9.39 8.57 13.36
C TYR A 44 -8.49 8.97 12.18
N TYR A 45 -8.88 9.94 11.34
CA TYR A 45 -7.97 10.47 10.32
C TYR A 45 -6.72 11.09 10.94
N TYR A 46 -6.77 11.70 12.13
CA TYR A 46 -5.56 12.20 12.80
C TYR A 46 -4.59 11.07 13.14
N LEU A 47 -5.10 9.92 13.61
CA LEU A 47 -4.28 8.74 13.87
C LEU A 47 -3.74 8.12 12.58
N MET A 48 -4.51 8.16 11.48
CA MET A 48 -4.04 7.78 10.15
C MET A 48 -2.82 8.62 9.76
N TYR A 49 -2.90 9.95 9.83
CA TYR A 49 -1.77 10.82 9.49
C TYR A 49 -0.57 10.65 10.42
N PHE A 50 -0.81 10.51 11.72
CA PHE A 50 0.28 10.26 12.67
C PHE A 50 1.00 8.93 12.37
N ALA A 51 0.26 7.86 12.05
CA ALA A 51 0.83 6.59 11.61
C ALA A 51 1.62 6.69 10.30
N MET A 52 1.17 7.54 9.35
CA MET A 52 1.93 7.85 8.12
C MET A 52 3.29 8.48 8.46
N GLY A 53 3.32 9.43 9.40
CA GLY A 53 4.55 10.08 9.84
C GLY A 53 5.52 9.15 10.58
N LEU A 54 5.01 8.28 11.45
CA LEU A 54 5.84 7.25 12.11
C LEU A 54 6.40 6.24 11.11
N GLY A 55 5.60 5.84 10.12
CA GLY A 55 6.07 5.03 9.00
C GLY A 55 7.16 5.73 8.19
N PHE A 56 7.08 7.05 8.02
CA PHE A 56 8.11 7.83 7.35
C PHE A 56 9.44 7.79 8.09
N ILE A 57 9.46 7.97 9.41
CA ILE A 57 10.71 7.85 10.17
C ILE A 57 11.32 6.45 9.98
N THR A 58 10.47 5.43 9.92
CA THR A 58 10.90 4.03 9.80
C THR A 58 11.54 3.71 8.45
N LYS A 59 10.91 4.09 7.33
CA LYS A 59 11.39 3.69 6.00
C LYS A 59 11.27 4.77 4.91
N GLY A 60 11.21 6.02 5.34
CA GLY A 60 11.10 7.17 4.45
C GLY A 60 9.71 7.31 3.80
N PRO A 61 9.61 8.11 2.72
CA PRO A 61 8.34 8.60 2.18
C PRO A 61 7.41 7.51 1.66
N ILE A 62 7.92 6.31 1.42
CA ILE A 62 7.13 5.18 0.91
C ILE A 62 5.92 4.85 1.81
N ALA A 63 6.06 5.06 3.13
CA ALA A 63 4.99 4.88 4.10
C ALA A 63 3.81 5.84 3.90
N MET A 64 4.06 6.99 3.26
CA MET A 64 3.04 7.97 2.91
C MET A 64 2.57 7.78 1.47
N VAL A 65 3.49 7.47 0.55
CA VAL A 65 3.19 7.31 -0.88
C VAL A 65 2.22 6.16 -1.12
N ILE A 66 2.44 4.99 -0.50
CA ILE A 66 1.57 3.82 -0.72
C ILE A 66 0.12 4.12 -0.30
N PRO A 67 -0.17 4.59 0.93
CA PRO A 67 -1.53 4.95 1.32
C PRO A 67 -2.12 6.11 0.51
N SER A 68 -1.29 7.09 0.12
CA SER A 68 -1.77 8.22 -0.68
C SER A 68 -2.24 7.78 -2.07
N ILE A 69 -1.52 6.84 -2.68
CA ILE A 69 -1.89 6.28 -3.98
C ILE A 69 -3.11 5.36 -3.86
N SER A 70 -3.21 4.53 -2.80
CA SER A 70 -4.35 3.63 -2.61
C SER A 70 -5.64 4.39 -2.27
N ILE A 71 -5.60 5.25 -1.26
CA ILE A 71 -6.76 6.03 -0.79
C ILE A 71 -7.09 7.15 -1.77
N GLY A 72 -6.08 7.92 -2.19
CA GLY A 72 -6.27 9.01 -3.16
C GLY A 72 -6.72 8.49 -4.51
N GLY A 73 -6.17 7.36 -4.97
CA GLY A 73 -6.61 6.70 -6.20
C GLY A 73 -8.09 6.32 -6.14
N ASP A 74 -8.56 5.75 -5.02
CA ASP A 74 -9.95 5.38 -4.81
C ASP A 74 -10.88 6.60 -4.81
N ILE A 75 -10.51 7.64 -4.07
CA ILE A 75 -11.28 8.89 -4.02
C ILE A 75 -11.38 9.54 -5.40
N LEU A 76 -10.27 9.60 -6.15
CA LEU A 76 -10.25 10.16 -7.51
C LEU A 76 -11.09 9.31 -8.48
N PHE A 77 -10.96 7.98 -8.39
CA PHE A 77 -11.70 7.05 -9.23
C PHE A 77 -13.21 7.14 -9.00
N ARG A 78 -13.64 7.23 -7.74
CA ARG A 78 -15.06 7.36 -7.34
C ARG A 78 -15.55 8.81 -7.34
N ARG A 79 -14.66 9.79 -7.55
CA ARG A 79 -14.95 11.24 -7.44
C ARG A 79 -15.61 11.59 -6.10
N ASP A 80 -15.18 10.94 -5.03
CA ASP A 80 -15.75 11.08 -3.68
C ASP A 80 -15.13 12.29 -2.95
N TRP A 81 -15.40 13.49 -3.47
CA TRP A 81 -14.85 14.74 -2.94
C TRP A 81 -15.28 15.03 -1.51
N ARG A 82 -16.46 14.54 -1.12
CA ARG A 82 -16.94 14.62 0.25
C ARG A 82 -16.00 13.89 1.19
N ARG A 83 -15.59 12.66 0.85
CA ARG A 83 -14.60 11.92 1.64
C ARG A 83 -13.29 12.69 1.77
N LEU A 84 -12.82 13.30 0.68
CA LEU A 84 -11.59 14.09 0.68
C LEU A 84 -11.65 15.26 1.69
N LEU A 85 -12.79 15.94 1.77
CA LEU A 85 -13.02 17.03 2.74
C LEU A 85 -13.10 16.50 4.18
N GLU A 86 -13.78 15.37 4.40
CA GLU A 86 -13.92 14.72 5.72
C GLU A 86 -12.57 14.25 6.28
N MET A 87 -11.58 13.98 5.43
CA MET A 87 -10.24 13.58 5.83
C MET A 87 -9.45 14.70 6.51
N LYS A 88 -9.90 15.96 6.49
CA LYS A 88 -9.21 17.09 7.15
C LYS A 88 -7.75 17.20 6.71
N LEU A 89 -7.53 17.28 5.38
CA LEU A 89 -6.20 17.21 4.77
C LEU A 89 -5.19 18.17 5.38
N PHE A 90 -5.55 19.44 5.62
CA PHE A 90 -4.61 20.44 6.12
C PHE A 90 -4.02 20.09 7.50
N PRO A 91 -4.81 19.94 8.58
CA PRO A 91 -4.26 19.52 9.87
C PRO A 91 -3.68 18.11 9.82
N GLY A 92 -4.19 17.25 8.93
CA GLY A 92 -3.67 15.92 8.71
C GLY A 92 -2.24 15.89 8.18
N VAL A 93 -1.95 16.64 7.12
CA VAL A 93 -0.61 16.72 6.53
C VAL A 93 0.40 17.27 7.54
N LEU A 94 0.01 18.24 8.37
CA LEU A 94 0.86 18.73 9.45
C LEU A 94 1.22 17.61 10.45
N LEU A 95 0.24 16.78 10.85
CA LEU A 95 0.50 15.62 11.71
C LEU A 95 1.35 14.53 11.06
N ALA A 96 1.23 14.34 9.74
CA ALA A 96 2.07 13.36 9.03
C ALA A 96 3.53 13.83 8.90
N ILE A 97 3.76 15.14 8.75
CA ILE A 97 5.10 15.73 8.64
C ILE A 97 5.76 15.88 10.02
N LEU A 98 4.97 16.01 11.09
CA LEU A 98 5.48 16.26 12.43
C LEU A 98 6.54 15.23 12.88
N PRO A 99 6.34 13.90 12.79
CA PRO A 99 7.36 12.97 13.24
C PRO A 99 8.69 13.08 12.46
N PRO A 100 8.72 13.08 11.10
CA PRO A 100 9.95 13.31 10.35
C PRO A 100 10.65 14.64 10.67
N LEU A 101 9.87 15.69 10.93
CA LEU A 101 10.39 17.00 11.33
C LEU A 101 11.06 16.93 12.70
N LEU A 102 10.41 16.30 13.69
CA LEU A 102 10.97 16.10 15.02
C LEU A 102 12.25 15.27 14.98
N TRP A 103 12.31 14.23 14.14
CA TRP A 103 13.51 13.42 13.94
C TRP A 103 14.65 14.20 13.27
N SER A 104 14.32 15.23 12.49
CA SER A 104 15.32 16.08 11.84
C SER A 104 16.08 16.97 12.84
N ILE A 105 15.52 17.25 14.03
CA ILE A 105 16.16 18.09 15.06
C ILE A 105 17.47 17.45 15.58
N PRO A 106 17.48 16.23 16.14
CA PRO A 106 18.72 15.61 16.61
C PRO A 106 19.72 15.39 15.46
N LEU A 107 19.24 15.03 14.27
CA LEU A 107 20.10 14.91 13.08
C LEU A 107 20.80 16.22 12.74
N TYR A 108 20.12 17.36 12.91
CA TYR A 108 20.72 18.67 12.72
C TYR A 108 21.74 18.99 13.81
N LEU A 109 21.42 18.69 15.07
CA LEU A 109 22.33 18.97 16.18
C LEU A 109 23.65 18.19 16.05
N GLU A 110 23.60 16.95 15.53
CA GLU A 110 24.78 16.09 15.40
C GLU A 110 25.51 16.28 14.07
N PHE A 111 24.79 16.41 12.95
CA PHE A 111 25.37 16.41 11.60
C PHE A 111 25.11 17.70 10.82
N GLN A 112 24.66 18.77 11.49
CA GLN A 112 24.31 20.05 10.88
C GLN A 112 23.29 19.86 9.74
N THR A 113 23.33 20.71 8.72
CA THR A 113 22.41 20.64 7.56
C THR A 113 22.48 19.31 6.80
N TYR A 114 23.60 18.58 6.87
CA TYR A 114 23.76 17.30 6.20
C TYR A 114 22.85 16.21 6.77
N GLY A 115 22.62 16.17 8.09
CA GLY A 115 21.80 15.14 8.73
C GLY A 115 20.36 15.09 8.19
N PRO A 116 19.59 16.19 8.31
CA PRO A 116 18.24 16.28 7.77
C PRO A 116 18.19 16.10 6.25
N TYR A 117 19.16 16.68 5.51
CA TYR A 117 19.23 16.53 4.05
C TYR A 117 19.46 15.07 3.64
N PHE A 118 20.34 14.37 4.33
CA PHE A 118 20.62 12.96 4.09
C PHE A 118 19.39 12.09 4.37
N PHE A 119 18.70 12.31 5.49
CA PHE A 119 17.51 11.56 5.88
C PHE A 119 16.31 11.83 4.93
N LEU A 120 15.93 13.09 4.76
CA LEU A 120 14.74 13.49 3.98
C LEU A 120 14.94 13.32 2.48
N TRP A 121 16.18 13.48 2.00
CA TRP A 121 16.47 13.49 0.57
C TRP A 121 17.29 12.28 0.15
N ILE A 122 18.57 12.21 0.56
CA ILE A 122 19.52 11.25 -0.03
C ILE A 122 19.06 9.80 0.20
N GLN A 123 18.70 9.42 1.42
CA GLN A 123 18.22 8.06 1.72
C GLN A 123 16.83 7.78 1.14
N SER A 124 15.95 8.78 1.25
CA SER A 124 14.54 8.66 0.88
C SER A 124 14.31 8.58 -0.63
N PHE A 125 15.06 9.37 -1.40
CA PHE A 125 14.89 9.50 -2.84
C PHE A 125 16.10 9.04 -3.66
N GLY A 126 17.31 9.03 -3.09
CA GLY A 126 18.53 8.61 -3.79
C GLY A 126 18.46 7.18 -4.35
N ARG A 127 17.60 6.32 -3.79
CA ARG A 127 17.33 4.97 -4.31
C ARG A 127 16.56 4.94 -5.63
N PHE A 128 15.84 6.01 -5.96
CA PHE A 128 15.16 6.16 -7.26
C PHE A 128 16.07 6.79 -8.33
N TYR A 129 17.15 7.47 -7.93
CA TYR A 129 18.10 8.06 -8.86
C TYR A 129 19.16 7.06 -9.30
N VAL A 130 19.25 6.89 -10.62
CA VAL A 130 19.93 5.84 -11.38
C VAL A 130 21.42 5.63 -11.04
N LYS A 131 22.09 6.56 -10.37
CA LYS A 131 23.55 6.55 -10.22
C LYS A 131 24.11 5.56 -9.20
N MET A 132 23.31 5.01 -8.26
CA MET A 132 23.88 4.17 -7.17
C MET A 132 23.68 2.66 -7.33
N TYR A 133 22.69 2.16 -8.08
CA TYR A 133 22.37 0.74 -8.10
C TYR A 133 22.07 0.22 -9.51
N ASN A 134 23.02 -0.51 -10.09
CA ASN A 134 22.89 -1.15 -11.40
C ASN A 134 22.51 -2.62 -11.25
N GLN A 135 21.25 -2.89 -10.89
CA GLN A 135 20.72 -4.27 -10.83
C GLN A 135 20.05 -4.66 -12.15
N LYS A 136 20.12 -5.95 -12.50
CA LYS A 136 19.45 -6.50 -13.68
C LYS A 136 17.93 -6.38 -13.50
N PHE A 137 17.29 -5.59 -14.34
CA PHE A 137 15.85 -5.39 -14.31
C PHE A 137 15.10 -6.68 -14.68
N ASN A 138 14.23 -7.16 -13.80
CA ASN A 138 13.30 -8.26 -14.09
C ASN A 138 11.85 -7.81 -13.81
N PRO A 139 11.00 -7.63 -14.83
CA PRO A 139 9.63 -7.14 -14.64
C PRO A 139 8.73 -8.12 -13.88
N LEU A 140 9.07 -9.41 -13.84
CA LEU A 140 8.30 -10.43 -13.12
C LEU A 140 8.79 -10.65 -11.68
N PHE A 141 9.88 -9.98 -11.27
CA PHE A 141 10.50 -10.20 -9.97
C PHE A 141 9.52 -10.10 -8.80
N PHE A 142 8.73 -9.02 -8.74
CA PHE A 142 7.80 -8.81 -7.63
C PHE A 142 6.60 -9.76 -7.69
N TYR A 143 6.15 -10.16 -8.87
CA TYR A 143 5.08 -11.15 -9.02
C TYR A 143 5.51 -12.54 -8.54
N SER A 144 6.74 -12.97 -8.86
CA SER A 144 7.30 -14.24 -8.36
C SER A 144 7.49 -14.23 -6.85
N ASN A 145 8.09 -13.16 -6.31
CA ASN A 145 8.29 -13.01 -4.85
C ASN A 145 6.95 -12.92 -4.10
N PHE A 146 5.98 -12.21 -4.64
CA PHE A 146 4.63 -12.15 -4.08
C PHE A 146 3.97 -13.54 -4.06
N SER A 147 4.09 -14.30 -5.17
CA SER A 147 3.52 -15.64 -5.27
C SER A 147 4.11 -16.58 -4.22
N TRP A 148 5.43 -16.54 -4.03
CA TRP A 148 6.09 -17.30 -2.97
C TRP A 148 5.63 -16.87 -1.58
N ALA A 149 5.59 -15.57 -1.30
CA ALA A 149 5.28 -15.08 0.03
C ALA A 149 3.81 -15.21 0.43
N PHE A 150 2.89 -15.22 -0.54
CA PHE A 150 1.48 -15.50 -0.31
C PHE A 150 1.22 -17.02 -0.19
N GLY A 151 2.16 -17.85 -0.62
CA GLY A 151 2.20 -19.28 -0.37
C GLY A 151 1.02 -20.04 -0.98
N VAL A 152 0.46 -20.98 -0.23
CA VAL A 152 -0.64 -21.87 -0.69
C VAL A 152 -1.87 -21.10 -1.18
N PHE A 153 -2.09 -19.88 -0.67
CA PHE A 153 -3.23 -19.05 -1.05
C PHE A 153 -3.09 -18.38 -2.42
N ILE A 154 -1.93 -18.49 -3.07
CA ILE A 154 -1.72 -17.89 -4.38
C ILE A 154 -2.56 -18.56 -5.48
N LEU A 155 -2.77 -19.88 -5.40
CA LEU A 155 -3.57 -20.61 -6.39
C LEU A 155 -5.05 -20.20 -6.39
N PRO A 156 -5.77 -20.21 -5.25
CA PRO A 156 -7.15 -19.73 -5.23
C PRO A 156 -7.24 -18.24 -5.58
N PHE A 157 -6.24 -17.43 -5.20
CA PHE A 157 -6.18 -16.03 -5.56
C PHE A 157 -6.04 -15.82 -7.07
N PHE A 158 -5.13 -16.55 -7.73
CA PHE A 158 -5.00 -16.51 -9.20
C PHE A 158 -6.25 -17.03 -9.90
N GLY A 159 -6.86 -18.10 -9.40
CA GLY A 159 -8.13 -18.62 -9.92
C GLY A 159 -9.24 -17.55 -9.87
N PHE A 160 -9.36 -16.84 -8.75
CA PHE A 160 -10.30 -15.73 -8.60
C PHE A 160 -10.01 -14.57 -9.57
N VAL A 161 -8.75 -14.13 -9.66
CA VAL A 161 -8.38 -13.04 -10.59
C VAL A 161 -8.63 -13.46 -12.04
N PHE A 162 -8.29 -14.71 -12.39
CA PHE A 162 -8.50 -15.26 -13.72
C PHE A 162 -9.98 -15.34 -14.07
N ASP A 163 -10.82 -15.86 -13.18
CA ASP A 163 -12.28 -15.92 -13.37
C ASP A 163 -12.89 -14.53 -13.59
N ARG A 164 -12.46 -13.54 -12.79
CA ARG A 164 -12.90 -12.14 -12.95
C ARG A 164 -12.48 -11.56 -14.30
N ILE A 165 -11.24 -11.81 -14.74
CA ILE A 165 -10.74 -11.36 -16.04
C ILE A 165 -11.50 -12.04 -17.18
N VAL A 166 -11.68 -13.37 -17.13
CA VAL A 166 -12.39 -14.12 -18.17
C VAL A 166 -13.84 -13.68 -18.26
N THR A 167 -14.52 -13.51 -17.12
CA THR A 167 -15.89 -13.01 -17.06
C THR A 167 -15.98 -11.60 -17.65
N PHE A 168 -15.03 -10.72 -17.33
CA PHE A 168 -14.95 -9.38 -17.90
C PHE A 168 -14.77 -9.39 -19.42
N LEU A 169 -13.85 -10.21 -19.93
CA LEU A 169 -13.57 -10.34 -21.36
C LEU A 169 -14.75 -10.96 -22.12
N LYS A 170 -15.37 -12.03 -21.60
CA LYS A 170 -16.53 -12.69 -22.20
C LYS A 170 -17.74 -11.76 -22.33
N GLN A 171 -17.91 -10.84 -21.37
CA GLN A 171 -19.03 -9.89 -21.41
C GLN A 171 -18.81 -8.76 -22.44
N ASN A 172 -17.61 -8.60 -23.01
CA ASN A 172 -17.26 -7.56 -23.99
C ASN A 172 -17.67 -6.13 -23.58
N LYS A 173 -17.74 -5.90 -22.26
CA LYS A 173 -18.25 -4.68 -21.62
C LYS A 173 -17.23 -3.54 -21.57
N GLY A 174 -16.15 -3.57 -22.36
CA GLY A 174 -15.12 -2.52 -22.33
C GLY A 174 -15.72 -1.11 -22.50
N LYS A 175 -16.63 -0.95 -23.47
CA LYS A 175 -17.37 0.31 -23.67
C LYS A 175 -18.34 0.63 -22.53
N GLU A 176 -19.04 -0.38 -21.99
CA GLU A 176 -19.95 -0.19 -20.85
C GLU A 176 -19.21 0.22 -19.57
N VAL A 177 -18.03 -0.36 -19.31
CA VAL A 177 -17.19 -0.06 -18.15
C VAL A 177 -16.72 1.38 -18.23
N PHE A 178 -16.21 1.81 -19.38
CA PHE A 178 -15.83 3.20 -19.58
C PHE A 178 -17.01 4.16 -19.38
N GLN A 179 -18.19 3.82 -19.93
CA GLN A 179 -19.41 4.60 -19.69
C GLN A 179 -19.84 4.60 -18.22
N ASN A 180 -19.69 3.49 -17.50
CA ASN A 180 -20.03 3.38 -16.08
C ASN A 180 -19.07 4.18 -15.20
N ILE A 181 -17.77 4.24 -15.56
CA ILE A 181 -16.78 5.13 -14.93
C ILE A 181 -17.18 6.59 -15.18
N LEU A 182 -17.50 6.97 -16.41
CA LEU A 182 -17.92 8.34 -16.74
C LEU A 182 -19.18 8.75 -15.98
N LYS A 183 -20.18 7.85 -15.91
CA LYS A 183 -21.44 8.01 -15.17
C LYS A 183 -21.29 7.82 -13.66
N ASN A 184 -20.08 7.56 -13.16
CA ASN A 184 -19.77 7.34 -11.74
C ASN A 184 -20.65 6.28 -11.04
N LYS A 185 -20.99 5.19 -11.73
CA LYS A 185 -21.81 4.11 -11.13
C LYS A 185 -21.10 3.32 -10.03
N TYR A 186 -19.78 3.48 -9.93
CA TYR A 186 -18.94 2.81 -8.93
C TYR A 186 -18.77 3.60 -7.63
N PHE A 187 -19.52 4.69 -7.45
CA PHE A 187 -19.42 5.58 -6.27
C PHE A 187 -19.53 4.84 -4.93
N ASN A 188 -20.41 3.84 -4.83
CA ASN A 188 -20.66 3.08 -3.60
C ASN A 188 -19.70 1.90 -3.37
N LEU A 189 -18.78 1.64 -4.30
CA LEU A 189 -17.78 0.58 -4.14
C LEU A 189 -16.56 1.09 -3.36
N ASP A 190 -15.68 0.18 -3.00
CA ASP A 190 -14.43 0.47 -2.32
C ASP A 190 -13.28 -0.20 -3.07
N PHE A 191 -12.37 0.61 -3.61
CA PHE A 191 -11.21 0.15 -4.35
C PHE A 191 -9.89 0.35 -3.59
N VAL A 192 -9.92 0.83 -2.33
CA VAL A 192 -8.69 1.20 -1.61
C VAL A 192 -7.74 0.02 -1.47
N ILE A 193 -8.22 -1.15 -1.01
CA ILE A 193 -7.35 -2.34 -0.87
C ILE A 193 -6.91 -2.87 -2.24
N GLY A 194 -7.80 -2.81 -3.24
CA GLY A 194 -7.49 -3.19 -4.62
C GLY A 194 -6.36 -2.34 -5.20
N PHE A 195 -6.44 -1.02 -5.01
CA PHE A 195 -5.41 -0.08 -5.42
C PHE A 195 -4.14 -0.20 -4.58
N TRP A 196 -4.24 -0.48 -3.28
CA TRP A 196 -3.06 -0.79 -2.47
C TRP A 196 -2.30 -1.98 -3.06
N LEU A 197 -2.97 -3.10 -3.34
CA LEU A 197 -2.29 -4.27 -3.92
C LEU A 197 -1.83 -4.03 -5.36
N PHE A 198 -2.74 -3.58 -6.23
CA PHE A 198 -2.49 -3.45 -7.67
C PHE A 198 -1.48 -2.35 -7.97
N LEU A 199 -1.70 -1.12 -7.47
CA LEU A 199 -0.80 -0.01 -7.78
C LEU A 199 0.55 -0.23 -7.12
N PHE A 200 0.62 -0.88 -5.96
CA PHE A 200 1.90 -1.24 -5.38
C PHE A 200 2.68 -2.21 -6.28
N LEU A 201 2.10 -3.37 -6.62
CA LEU A 201 2.77 -4.37 -7.47
C LEU A 201 3.11 -3.80 -8.84
N PHE A 202 2.23 -2.98 -9.41
CA PHE A 202 2.46 -2.34 -10.71
C PHE A 202 3.59 -1.31 -10.63
N LEU A 203 3.53 -0.35 -9.71
CA LEU A 203 4.51 0.74 -9.62
C LEU A 203 5.89 0.24 -9.21
N ILE A 204 5.96 -0.68 -8.25
CA ILE A 204 7.25 -1.20 -7.79
C ILE A 204 7.93 -2.07 -8.85
N SER A 205 7.16 -2.66 -9.77
CA SER A 205 7.72 -3.37 -10.92
C SER A 205 8.52 -2.47 -11.88
N PHE A 206 8.36 -1.15 -11.82
CA PHE A 206 9.21 -0.20 -12.53
C PHE A 206 10.45 0.24 -11.73
N SER A 207 10.59 -0.18 -10.47
CA SER A 207 11.77 0.09 -9.67
C SER A 207 12.99 -0.64 -10.24
N ARG A 208 14.08 0.10 -10.45
CA ARG A 208 15.39 -0.48 -10.83
C ARG A 208 16.08 -1.19 -9.67
N TYR A 209 15.69 -0.87 -8.44
CA TYR A 209 16.22 -1.51 -7.24
C TYR A 209 15.20 -2.50 -6.69
N GLN A 210 15.46 -3.78 -6.93
CA GLN A 210 14.53 -4.88 -6.66
C GLN A 210 14.99 -5.66 -5.44
N LEU A 211 14.34 -5.41 -4.29
CA LEU A 211 14.56 -6.19 -3.07
C LEU A 211 13.34 -7.09 -2.79
N PRO A 212 13.57 -8.37 -2.42
CA PRO A 212 12.48 -9.31 -2.20
C PRO A 212 11.55 -8.84 -1.07
N GLN A 213 12.10 -8.34 0.02
CA GLN A 213 11.39 -7.81 1.20
C GLN A 213 10.36 -6.70 0.94
N TYR A 214 10.38 -6.02 -0.22
CA TYR A 214 9.37 -4.98 -0.51
C TYR A 214 7.97 -5.57 -0.67
N ILE A 215 7.86 -6.83 -1.08
CA ILE A 215 6.57 -7.52 -1.21
C ILE A 215 5.81 -7.62 0.12
N TYR A 216 6.50 -7.52 1.25
CA TYR A 216 5.89 -7.53 2.58
C TYR A 216 4.84 -6.43 2.76
N TRP A 217 5.04 -5.29 2.10
CA TRP A 217 4.19 -4.12 2.25
C TRP A 217 2.79 -4.29 1.65
N CYS A 218 2.59 -5.22 0.72
CA CYS A 218 1.28 -5.50 0.11
C CYS A 218 0.64 -6.80 0.58
N LEU A 219 1.34 -7.63 1.36
CA LEU A 219 0.78 -8.87 1.90
C LEU A 219 -0.49 -8.65 2.75
N PRO A 220 -0.61 -7.60 3.59
CA PRO A 220 -1.85 -7.35 4.31
C PRO A 220 -3.03 -7.06 3.37
N ALA A 221 -2.80 -6.28 2.30
CA ALA A 221 -3.80 -5.98 1.28
C ALA A 221 -4.28 -7.27 0.58
N ALA A 222 -3.32 -8.10 0.16
CA ALA A 222 -3.60 -9.39 -0.46
C ALA A 222 -4.37 -10.32 0.47
N ALA A 223 -4.05 -10.33 1.77
CA ALA A 223 -4.77 -11.13 2.76
C ALA A 223 -6.22 -10.67 2.94
N VAL A 224 -6.51 -9.36 2.86
CA VAL A 224 -7.88 -8.83 2.92
C VAL A 224 -8.69 -9.18 1.67
N ILE A 225 -8.10 -9.07 0.47
CA ILE A 225 -8.77 -9.48 -0.77
C ILE A 225 -8.97 -11.00 -0.78
N GLY A 226 -7.91 -11.74 -0.44
CA GLY A 226 -7.94 -13.20 -0.37
C GLY A 226 -8.96 -13.72 0.64
N SER A 227 -9.26 -12.98 1.72
CA SER A 227 -10.25 -13.46 2.69
C SER A 227 -11.65 -13.50 2.11
N GLY A 228 -12.02 -12.56 1.24
CA GLY A 228 -13.29 -12.63 0.52
C GLY A 228 -13.37 -13.81 -0.45
N VAL A 229 -12.24 -14.18 -1.07
CA VAL A 229 -12.16 -15.38 -1.92
C VAL A 229 -12.33 -16.64 -1.09
N LEU A 230 -11.59 -16.76 0.00
CA LEU A 230 -11.66 -17.93 0.89
C LEU A 230 -13.07 -18.08 1.49
N GLU A 231 -13.68 -16.99 1.92
CA GLU A 231 -15.06 -16.98 2.43
C GLU A 231 -16.05 -17.46 1.37
N SER A 232 -15.93 -16.99 0.12
CA SER A 232 -16.81 -17.44 -0.97
C SER A 232 -16.69 -18.94 -1.27
N ILE A 233 -15.49 -19.50 -1.14
CA ILE A 233 -15.25 -20.94 -1.32
C ILE A 233 -15.85 -21.72 -0.15
N LEU A 234 -15.60 -21.28 1.08
CA LEU A 234 -16.11 -21.93 2.30
C LEU A 234 -17.64 -21.92 2.36
N LEU A 235 -18.30 -20.87 1.87
CA LEU A 235 -19.76 -20.79 1.80
C LEU A 235 -20.37 -21.60 0.64
N SER A 236 -19.55 -22.04 -0.32
CA SER A 236 -20.00 -22.86 -1.46
C SER A 236 -19.87 -24.37 -1.23
N LEU A 237 -19.24 -24.78 -0.13
CA LEU A 237 -19.13 -26.17 0.35
C LEU A 237 -20.29 -26.50 1.29
#